data_AF-A0A2V4V7H1-F1
#
_entry.id   AF-A0A2V4V7H1-F1
#
_cell.length_a   1.000
_cell.length_b   1.000
_cell.length_c   1.000
_cell.angle_alpha   90.00
_cell.angle_beta   90.00
_cell.angle_gamma   90.00
#
_symmetry.space_group_name_H-M   'P 1'
#
loop_
_entity.id
_entity.type
_entity.pdbx_description
1 polymer ?
#
loop_
_entity_poly.entity_id
_entity_poly.type
_entity_poly.pdbx_seq_one_letter_code
_entity_poly.pdbx_strand_id
1 'polypeptide(L)'
;MSGTRKILILGNGFDLAHFLPTKYDHFMYAMRNVENYDKDTPMTFQELYTDLISDENYFFENTIKLYKTEEATLPLEEVKELQDDLNKNGWFQYFKSYIDSGIETWIDFENEMEVVLSAVCYIISEIEKNSGYLKHIPYVDSLILIDKIFNKDIKRKYPFINNLLEKFSITDKNSKHAGTQMVFDQGFVKYYLGKPIDICASSLLKHLEEDLISFIEIFSKYIAFIDKLELKNTLKNPEIFEKDLDAIYSFNYSSTIDRLYNHSNINFIHGKAGKNSNKKIVLGISELQNQVLIDNKSYGFVKYYQKLVNNTDYQFLKSNSPVVELEQNMKGQGLTKYHPIEIYIWGHSLDSSDSDYIHEIFSFNQGEKPSIRVIVYYYLKPHAQLSNLIDILDKDTIETWMKNKWLEFMEMPNIQELNSDNNYIDSSISEFSKTVSSPKETFRPKINMY
;
A
#
# COMPACT_ATOMS: atom_id res chain seq x y z
N MET A 1 22.66 22.78 20.65
CA MET A 1 21.89 22.31 19.48
C MET A 1 20.46 22.78 19.66
N SER A 2 20.11 23.93 19.07
CA SER A 2 18.78 24.54 19.19
C SER A 2 18.10 24.47 17.82
N GLY A 3 17.38 23.39 17.59
CA GLY A 3 16.61 23.20 16.37
C GLY A 3 15.51 22.19 16.66
N THR A 4 14.31 22.49 16.16
CA THR A 4 13.22 21.52 16.06
C THR A 4 13.71 20.30 15.28
N ARG A 5 13.50 19.11 15.83
CA ARG A 5 13.82 17.84 15.17
C ARG A 5 12.68 17.45 14.25
N LYS A 6 12.99 16.92 13.07
CA LYS A 6 12.00 16.66 12.03
C LYS A 6 12.04 15.21 11.55
N ILE A 7 10.87 14.59 11.54
CA ILE A 7 10.66 13.27 10.97
C ILE A 7 9.66 13.43 9.83
N LEU A 8 9.91 12.76 8.72
CA LEU A 8 8.99 12.73 7.59
C LEU A 8 8.46 11.31 7.41
N ILE A 9 7.13 11.19 7.37
CA ILE A 9 6.41 9.98 7.02
C ILE A 9 5.81 10.20 5.63
N LEU A 10 6.12 9.32 4.69
CA LEU A 10 5.63 9.37 3.33
C LEU A 10 4.66 8.23 3.06
N GLY A 11 3.56 8.52 2.37
CA GLY A 11 2.68 7.52 1.75
C GLY A 11 2.42 7.85 0.29
N ASN A 12 1.62 7.02 -0.39
CA ASN A 12 1.58 6.99 -1.87
C ASN A 12 1.17 8.33 -2.48
N GLY A 13 0.38 9.13 -1.76
CA GLY A 13 0.04 10.49 -2.17
C GLY A 13 1.26 11.41 -2.38
N PHE A 14 2.42 11.09 -1.83
CA PHE A 14 3.68 11.78 -2.13
C PHE A 14 4.09 11.54 -3.58
N ASP A 15 4.14 10.27 -4.03
CA ASP A 15 4.47 9.94 -5.42
C ASP A 15 3.45 10.53 -6.40
N LEU A 16 2.17 10.50 -6.03
CA LEU A 16 1.08 11.10 -6.82
C LEU A 16 1.20 12.62 -6.91
N ALA A 17 1.60 13.30 -5.83
CA ALA A 17 1.88 14.74 -5.86
C ALA A 17 3.06 15.07 -6.80
N HIS A 18 3.94 14.11 -7.06
CA HIS A 18 5.03 14.20 -8.04
C HIS A 18 4.67 13.63 -9.42
N PHE A 19 3.39 13.35 -9.67
CA PHE A 19 2.88 12.80 -10.93
C PHE A 19 3.53 11.48 -11.36
N LEU A 20 3.96 10.67 -10.40
CA LEU A 20 4.45 9.32 -10.66
C LEU A 20 3.27 8.34 -10.64
N PRO A 21 3.06 7.52 -11.69
CA PRO A 21 1.91 6.65 -11.74
C PRO A 21 2.09 5.46 -10.78
N THR A 22 1.67 5.62 -9.53
CA THR A 22 1.85 4.62 -8.45
C THR A 22 0.55 4.22 -7.75
N LYS A 23 -0.61 4.64 -8.26
CA LYS A 23 -1.90 4.09 -7.79
C LYS A 23 -2.00 2.61 -8.18
N TYR A 24 -2.75 1.84 -7.41
CA TYR A 24 -3.12 0.47 -7.80
C TYR A 24 -3.84 0.44 -9.15
N ASP A 25 -4.70 1.42 -9.44
CA ASP A 25 -5.34 1.54 -10.76
C ASP A 25 -4.30 1.77 -11.87
N HIS A 26 -3.33 2.67 -11.66
CA HIS A 26 -2.27 2.89 -12.65
C HIS A 26 -1.50 1.60 -12.96
N PHE A 27 -1.17 0.82 -11.92
CA PHE A 27 -0.54 -0.49 -12.06
C PHE A 27 -1.42 -1.47 -12.86
N MET A 28 -2.68 -1.62 -12.48
CA MET A 28 -3.56 -2.60 -13.10
C MET A 28 -3.84 -2.31 -14.56
N TYR A 29 -4.11 -1.05 -14.91
CA TYR A 29 -4.31 -0.63 -16.31
C TYR A 29 -3.03 -0.78 -17.12
N ALA A 30 -1.86 -0.41 -16.55
CA ALA A 30 -0.58 -0.60 -17.21
C ALA A 30 -0.30 -2.09 -17.50
N MET A 31 -0.51 -2.97 -16.52
CA MET A 31 -0.30 -4.41 -16.70
C MET A 31 -1.32 -5.04 -17.65
N ARG A 32 -2.58 -4.56 -17.67
CA ARG A 32 -3.56 -4.96 -18.69
C ARG A 32 -3.08 -4.58 -20.09
N ASN A 33 -2.49 -3.41 -20.26
CA ASN A 33 -1.92 -3.00 -21.55
C ASN A 33 -0.72 -3.86 -21.94
N VAL A 34 0.16 -4.21 -20.98
CA VAL A 34 1.28 -5.14 -21.21
C VAL A 34 0.76 -6.51 -21.65
N GLU A 35 -0.22 -7.07 -20.94
CA GLU A 35 -0.82 -8.38 -21.26
C GLU A 35 -1.39 -8.40 -22.70
N ASN A 36 -2.06 -7.33 -23.12
CA ASN A 36 -2.71 -7.22 -24.43
C ASN A 36 -1.78 -6.70 -25.54
N TYR A 37 -0.51 -6.43 -25.25
CA TYR A 37 0.40 -5.84 -26.21
C TYR A 37 0.85 -6.87 -27.28
N ASP A 38 0.41 -6.66 -28.52
CA ASP A 38 0.56 -7.61 -29.63
C ASP A 38 1.73 -7.31 -30.56
N LYS A 39 2.48 -6.24 -30.31
CA LYS A 39 3.59 -5.81 -31.17
C LYS A 39 4.91 -6.46 -30.77
N ASP A 40 5.76 -6.71 -31.76
CA ASP A 40 7.13 -7.21 -31.58
C ASP A 40 8.16 -6.06 -31.45
N THR A 41 7.83 -5.05 -30.67
CA THR A 41 8.69 -3.88 -30.40
C THR A 41 8.68 -3.54 -28.91
N PRO A 42 9.73 -2.90 -28.35
CA PRO A 42 9.66 -2.35 -26.99
C PRO A 42 8.41 -1.49 -26.80
N MET A 43 7.79 -1.58 -25.64
CA MET A 43 6.56 -0.85 -25.33
C MET A 43 6.91 0.54 -24.81
N THR A 44 6.32 1.58 -25.36
CA THR A 44 6.54 2.97 -24.95
C THR A 44 5.70 3.34 -23.72
N PHE A 45 6.09 4.41 -23.03
CA PHE A 45 5.29 4.98 -21.94
C PHE A 45 3.84 5.30 -22.37
N GLN A 46 3.65 5.84 -23.58
CA GLN A 46 2.33 6.17 -24.11
C GLN A 46 1.47 4.92 -24.34
N GLU A 47 2.06 3.83 -24.84
CA GLU A 47 1.34 2.57 -25.01
C GLU A 47 1.01 1.92 -23.67
N LEU A 48 1.93 2.01 -22.70
CA LEU A 48 1.72 1.46 -21.36
C LEU A 48 0.50 2.09 -20.66
N TYR A 49 0.30 3.39 -20.85
CA TYR A 49 -0.79 4.15 -20.22
C TYR A 49 -1.89 4.60 -21.19
N THR A 50 -2.04 3.93 -22.34
CA THR A 50 -2.94 4.39 -23.41
C THR A 50 -4.38 4.58 -22.94
N ASP A 51 -4.84 3.75 -22.00
CA ASP A 51 -6.19 3.80 -21.45
C ASP A 51 -6.39 4.93 -20.41
N LEU A 52 -5.31 5.38 -19.77
CA LEU A 52 -5.39 6.35 -18.68
C LEU A 52 -5.02 7.77 -19.09
N ILE A 53 -4.28 7.95 -20.18
CA ILE A 53 -3.87 9.27 -20.66
C ILE A 53 -5.09 10.15 -20.98
N SER A 54 -6.17 9.58 -21.54
CA SER A 54 -7.41 10.33 -21.77
C SER A 54 -8.19 10.60 -20.49
N ASP A 55 -8.29 9.58 -19.63
CA ASP A 55 -9.20 9.56 -18.49
C ASP A 55 -8.63 10.38 -17.32
N GLU A 56 -7.31 10.36 -17.15
CA GLU A 56 -6.56 11.14 -16.17
C GLU A 56 -5.63 12.17 -16.85
N ASN A 57 -6.16 12.90 -17.84
CA ASN A 57 -5.36 13.80 -18.68
C ASN A 57 -4.50 14.80 -17.88
N TYR A 58 -5.05 15.43 -16.84
CA TYR A 58 -4.27 16.34 -15.99
C TYR A 58 -3.07 15.65 -15.33
N PHE A 59 -3.22 14.39 -14.90
CA PHE A 59 -2.15 13.66 -14.24
C PHE A 59 -1.03 13.32 -15.24
N PHE A 60 -1.38 12.64 -16.33
CA PHE A 60 -0.39 12.17 -17.31
C PHE A 60 0.23 13.29 -18.15
N GLU A 61 -0.48 14.39 -18.43
CA GLU A 61 0.15 15.57 -19.03
C GLU A 61 1.26 16.12 -18.14
N ASN A 62 1.06 16.16 -16.82
CA ASN A 62 2.09 16.63 -15.90
C ASN A 62 3.21 15.61 -15.73
N THR A 63 2.92 14.30 -15.77
CA THR A 63 3.97 13.27 -15.86
C THR A 63 4.85 13.50 -17.09
N ILE A 64 4.26 13.70 -18.28
CA ILE A 64 4.99 13.94 -19.53
C ILE A 64 5.76 15.26 -19.49
N LYS A 65 5.23 16.30 -18.83
CA LYS A 65 5.93 17.59 -18.66
C LYS A 65 7.14 17.48 -17.73
N LEU A 66 7.05 16.70 -16.66
CA LEU A 66 8.10 16.60 -15.62
C LEU A 66 9.17 15.56 -15.97
N TYR A 67 8.82 14.45 -16.62
CA TYR A 67 9.71 13.32 -16.84
C TYR A 67 9.99 13.07 -18.32
N LYS A 68 11.14 12.45 -18.62
CA LYS A 68 11.56 12.00 -19.97
C LYS A 68 10.82 10.74 -20.41
N THR A 69 9.50 10.83 -20.49
CA THR A 69 8.63 9.70 -20.86
C THR A 69 8.93 9.12 -22.24
N GLU A 70 9.49 9.92 -23.14
CA GLU A 70 9.93 9.52 -24.48
C GLU A 70 11.14 8.55 -24.48
N GLU A 71 11.94 8.55 -23.41
CA GLU A 71 13.06 7.64 -23.20
C GLU A 71 12.65 6.42 -22.36
N ALA A 72 11.51 6.51 -21.66
CA ALA A 72 10.98 5.44 -20.82
C ALA A 72 10.28 4.37 -21.67
N THR A 73 11.00 3.29 -21.96
CA THR A 73 10.48 2.12 -22.69
C THR A 73 10.65 0.85 -21.87
N LEU A 74 9.69 -0.06 -21.99
CA LEU A 74 9.77 -1.41 -21.46
C LEU A 74 10.35 -2.32 -22.56
N PRO A 75 11.54 -2.92 -22.36
CA PRO A 75 12.15 -3.78 -23.36
C PRO A 75 11.24 -4.95 -23.77
N LEU A 76 11.30 -5.37 -25.03
CA LEU A 76 10.44 -6.45 -25.55
C LEU A 76 10.59 -7.76 -24.76
N GLU A 77 11.80 -8.10 -24.32
CA GLU A 77 12.03 -9.29 -23.47
C GLU A 77 11.30 -9.19 -22.13
N GLU A 78 11.34 -8.02 -21.48
CA GLU A 78 10.61 -7.78 -20.23
C GLU A 78 9.09 -7.78 -20.45
N VAL A 79 8.61 -7.26 -21.59
CA VAL A 79 7.19 -7.35 -21.99
C VAL A 79 6.76 -8.81 -22.10
N LYS A 80 7.53 -9.66 -22.79
CA LYS A 80 7.18 -11.09 -22.94
C LYS A 80 7.23 -11.85 -21.61
N GLU A 81 8.23 -11.58 -20.77
CA GLU A 81 8.31 -12.15 -19.42
C GLU A 81 7.08 -11.76 -18.59
N LEU A 82 6.71 -10.48 -18.57
CA LEU A 82 5.54 -9.99 -17.86
C LEU A 82 4.24 -10.58 -18.43
N GLN A 83 4.10 -10.70 -19.75
CA GLN A 83 2.94 -11.34 -20.36
C GLN A 83 2.75 -12.78 -19.85
N ASP A 84 3.83 -13.56 -19.77
CA ASP A 84 3.78 -14.92 -19.25
C ASP A 84 3.42 -14.96 -17.76
N ASP A 85 3.97 -14.06 -16.95
CA ASP A 85 3.68 -13.95 -15.51
C ASP A 85 2.22 -13.53 -15.28
N LEU A 86 1.74 -12.50 -15.98
CA LEU A 86 0.39 -11.95 -15.87
C LEU A 86 -0.68 -12.98 -16.28
N ASN A 87 -0.48 -13.69 -17.38
CA ASN A 87 -1.44 -14.70 -17.86
C ASN A 87 -1.63 -15.87 -16.89
N LYS A 88 -0.62 -16.20 -16.10
CA LYS A 88 -0.65 -17.30 -15.13
C LYS A 88 -1.07 -16.86 -13.73
N ASN A 89 -1.04 -15.55 -13.44
CA ASN A 89 -1.26 -15.05 -12.10
C ASN A 89 -2.75 -14.84 -11.79
N GLY A 90 -3.29 -15.66 -10.90
CA GLY A 90 -4.71 -15.65 -10.53
C GLY A 90 -5.17 -14.36 -9.86
N TRP A 91 -4.36 -13.75 -9.01
CA TRP A 91 -4.64 -12.44 -8.39
C TRP A 91 -4.77 -11.33 -9.43
N PHE A 92 -3.79 -11.20 -10.33
CA PHE A 92 -3.87 -10.23 -11.42
C PHE A 92 -5.11 -10.47 -12.29
N GLN A 93 -5.36 -11.71 -12.72
CA GLN A 93 -6.54 -12.03 -13.54
C GLN A 93 -7.86 -11.73 -12.82
N TYR A 94 -7.91 -11.96 -11.50
CA TYR A 94 -9.07 -11.66 -10.67
C TYR A 94 -9.31 -10.15 -10.59
N PHE A 95 -8.30 -9.36 -10.24
CA PHE A 95 -8.42 -7.90 -10.19
C PHE A 95 -8.70 -7.28 -11.56
N LYS A 96 -8.09 -7.80 -12.63
CA LYS A 96 -8.38 -7.39 -14.01
C LYS A 96 -9.86 -7.60 -14.34
N SER A 97 -10.47 -8.69 -13.87
CA SER A 97 -11.90 -8.97 -14.11
C SER A 97 -12.83 -7.93 -13.46
N TYR A 98 -12.41 -7.26 -12.39
CA TYR A 98 -13.14 -6.13 -11.83
C TYR A 98 -13.11 -4.94 -12.78
N ILE A 99 -11.92 -4.58 -13.28
CA ILE A 99 -11.74 -3.46 -14.20
C ILE A 99 -12.54 -3.70 -15.49
N ASP A 100 -12.44 -4.90 -16.05
CA ASP A 100 -13.14 -5.26 -17.29
C ASP A 100 -14.67 -5.39 -17.09
N SER A 101 -15.15 -5.51 -15.85
CA SER A 101 -16.58 -5.52 -15.56
C SER A 101 -17.25 -4.15 -15.68
N GLY A 102 -16.46 -3.07 -15.75
CA GLY A 102 -16.96 -1.69 -15.81
C GLY A 102 -17.60 -1.21 -14.50
N ILE A 103 -17.40 -1.95 -13.40
CA ILE A 103 -17.76 -1.48 -12.07
C ILE A 103 -16.70 -0.46 -11.65
N GLU A 104 -17.08 0.81 -11.59
CA GLU A 104 -16.26 1.90 -11.03
C GLU A 104 -16.15 1.73 -9.51
N THR A 105 -15.33 0.78 -9.08
CA THR A 105 -14.93 0.61 -7.67
C THR A 105 -13.44 0.82 -7.54
N TRP A 106 -13.06 1.69 -6.60
CA TRP A 106 -11.68 1.79 -6.15
C TRP A 106 -11.22 0.44 -5.62
N ILE A 107 -10.18 -0.14 -6.23
CA ILE A 107 -9.63 -1.43 -5.80
C ILE A 107 -8.64 -1.16 -4.67
N ASP A 108 -9.06 -1.51 -3.46
CA ASP A 108 -8.18 -1.70 -2.31
C ASP A 108 -7.75 -3.17 -2.31
N PHE A 109 -6.50 -3.45 -2.69
CA PHE A 109 -6.01 -4.82 -2.80
C PHE A 109 -6.13 -5.56 -1.47
N GLU A 110 -5.82 -4.91 -0.36
CA GLU A 110 -5.90 -5.49 0.97
C GLU A 110 -7.31 -5.91 1.34
N ASN A 111 -8.28 -5.00 1.24
CA ASN A 111 -9.67 -5.31 1.55
C ASN A 111 -10.26 -6.36 0.61
N GLU A 112 -9.94 -6.31 -0.68
CA GLU A 112 -10.42 -7.30 -1.64
C GLU A 112 -9.76 -8.67 -1.44
N MET A 113 -8.49 -8.73 -1.03
CA MET A 113 -7.85 -9.99 -0.61
C MET A 113 -8.59 -10.63 0.58
N GLU A 114 -9.07 -9.85 1.55
CA GLU A 114 -9.90 -10.39 2.65
C GLU A 114 -11.21 -11.01 2.14
N VAL A 115 -11.84 -10.40 1.13
CA VAL A 115 -13.06 -10.93 0.49
C VAL A 115 -12.78 -12.24 -0.22
N VAL A 116 -11.70 -12.31 -1.02
CA VAL A 116 -11.27 -13.54 -1.73
C VAL A 116 -10.98 -14.67 -0.75
N LEU A 117 -10.18 -14.41 0.29
CA LEU A 117 -9.83 -15.41 1.30
C LEU A 117 -11.06 -15.88 2.07
N SER A 118 -11.98 -14.97 2.39
CA SER A 118 -13.25 -15.31 3.03
C SER A 118 -14.13 -16.20 2.14
N ALA A 119 -14.19 -15.92 0.84
CA ALA A 119 -14.92 -16.74 -0.12
C ALA A 119 -14.31 -18.15 -0.23
N VAL A 120 -12.98 -18.26 -0.31
CA VAL A 120 -12.27 -19.55 -0.33
C VAL A 120 -12.52 -20.34 0.95
N CYS A 121 -12.44 -19.71 2.12
CA CYS A 121 -12.72 -20.36 3.40
C CYS A 121 -14.16 -20.87 3.49
N TYR A 122 -15.12 -20.11 2.94
CA TYR A 122 -16.51 -20.55 2.83
C TYR A 122 -16.62 -21.83 1.99
N ILE A 123 -15.98 -21.86 0.82
CA ILE A 123 -16.01 -23.02 -0.08
C ILE A 123 -15.42 -24.26 0.60
N ILE A 124 -14.25 -24.11 1.24
CA ILE A 124 -13.59 -25.17 2.01
C ILE A 124 -14.56 -25.70 3.08
N SER A 125 -15.10 -24.80 3.91
CA SER A 125 -15.97 -25.17 5.03
C SER A 125 -17.24 -25.90 4.57
N GLU A 126 -17.86 -25.47 3.48
CA GLU A 126 -19.09 -26.11 3.00
C GLU A 126 -18.84 -27.48 2.37
N ILE A 127 -17.71 -27.66 1.67
CA ILE A 127 -17.31 -28.98 1.15
C ILE A 127 -17.00 -29.93 2.31
N GLU A 128 -16.27 -29.49 3.33
CA GLU A 128 -15.93 -30.31 4.51
C GLU A 128 -17.19 -30.73 5.29
N LYS A 129 -18.17 -29.84 5.42
CA LYS A 129 -19.47 -30.15 6.06
C LYS A 129 -20.30 -31.14 5.24
N ASN A 130 -20.22 -31.07 3.91
CA ASN A 130 -21.01 -31.89 3.02
C ASN A 130 -20.23 -32.23 1.75
N SER A 131 -19.57 -33.39 1.78
CA SER A 131 -18.84 -33.94 0.63
C SER A 131 -19.72 -34.14 -0.62
N GLY A 132 -21.05 -34.12 -0.48
CA GLY A 132 -21.98 -34.11 -1.60
C GLY A 132 -21.85 -32.92 -2.54
N TYR A 133 -21.19 -31.83 -2.14
CA TYR A 133 -20.88 -30.70 -3.03
C TYR A 133 -19.74 -31.00 -4.02
N LEU A 134 -18.90 -32.00 -3.76
CA LEU A 134 -17.89 -32.50 -4.70
C LEU A 134 -18.31 -33.86 -5.25
N LYS A 135 -18.76 -33.89 -6.50
CA LYS A 135 -19.23 -35.13 -7.15
C LYS A 135 -18.19 -35.68 -8.12
N HIS A 136 -17.68 -36.88 -7.84
CA HIS A 136 -16.83 -37.61 -8.78
C HIS A 136 -17.64 -38.23 -9.92
N ILE A 137 -17.16 -38.06 -11.15
CA ILE A 137 -17.68 -38.71 -12.35
C ILE A 137 -16.66 -39.75 -12.82
N PRO A 138 -16.86 -41.05 -12.53
CA PRO A 138 -15.84 -42.08 -12.76
C PRO A 138 -15.40 -42.24 -14.21
N TYR A 139 -16.31 -42.04 -15.19
CA TYR A 139 -16.02 -42.30 -16.61
C TYR A 139 -15.04 -41.30 -17.23
N VAL A 140 -15.02 -40.06 -16.74
CA VAL A 140 -14.15 -38.98 -17.24
C VAL A 140 -13.13 -38.53 -16.20
N ASP A 141 -13.05 -39.26 -15.09
CA ASP A 141 -12.25 -38.96 -13.90
C ASP A 141 -12.23 -37.48 -13.54
N SER A 142 -13.42 -36.88 -13.45
CA SER A 142 -13.59 -35.45 -13.17
C SER A 142 -14.32 -35.25 -11.84
N LEU A 143 -13.96 -34.21 -11.10
CA LEU A 143 -14.68 -33.76 -9.92
C LEU A 143 -15.54 -32.58 -10.29
N ILE A 144 -16.83 -32.60 -9.96
CA ILE A 144 -17.75 -31.50 -10.24
C ILE A 144 -18.10 -30.81 -8.94
N LEU A 145 -17.87 -29.50 -8.88
CA LEU A 145 -18.39 -28.65 -7.83
C LEU A 145 -19.85 -28.30 -8.14
N ILE A 146 -20.75 -28.63 -7.22
CA ILE A 146 -22.18 -28.40 -7.40
C ILE A 146 -22.53 -26.93 -7.11
N ASP A 147 -23.04 -26.20 -8.11
CA ASP A 147 -23.43 -24.77 -8.02
C ASP A 147 -24.43 -24.44 -6.89
N LYS A 148 -25.12 -25.45 -6.33
CA LYS A 148 -25.97 -25.28 -5.14
C LYS A 148 -25.21 -24.76 -3.91
N ILE A 149 -23.88 -24.92 -3.87
CA ILE A 149 -23.03 -24.30 -2.84
C ILE A 149 -23.07 -22.76 -2.90
N PHE A 150 -23.41 -22.18 -4.06
CA PHE A 150 -23.51 -20.75 -4.32
C PHE A 150 -24.97 -20.30 -4.45
N ASN A 151 -25.70 -20.37 -3.34
CA ASN A 151 -27.06 -19.84 -3.28
C ASN A 151 -27.07 -18.30 -3.50
N LYS A 152 -28.27 -17.71 -3.61
CA LYS A 152 -28.44 -16.29 -3.91
C LYS A 152 -27.77 -15.36 -2.88
N ASP A 153 -27.79 -15.70 -1.59
CA ASP A 153 -27.18 -14.89 -0.55
C ASP A 153 -25.65 -14.93 -0.62
N ILE A 154 -25.09 -16.09 -0.96
CA ILE A 154 -23.66 -16.26 -1.16
C ILE A 154 -23.19 -15.52 -2.41
N LYS A 155 -23.92 -15.60 -3.52
CA LYS A 155 -23.63 -14.82 -4.73
C LYS A 155 -23.76 -13.31 -4.48
N ARG A 156 -24.60 -12.87 -3.55
CA ARG A 156 -24.65 -11.46 -3.12
C ARG A 156 -23.47 -11.07 -2.25
N LYS A 157 -23.02 -11.96 -1.36
CA LYS A 157 -21.87 -11.73 -0.48
C LYS A 157 -20.54 -11.75 -1.25
N TYR A 158 -20.43 -12.64 -2.24
CA TYR A 158 -19.25 -12.86 -3.07
C TYR A 158 -19.65 -12.81 -4.56
N PRO A 159 -19.93 -11.61 -5.11
CA PRO A 159 -20.43 -11.46 -6.48
C PRO A 159 -19.49 -12.02 -7.54
N PHE A 160 -18.18 -12.02 -7.27
CA PHE A 160 -17.14 -12.49 -8.18
C PHE A 160 -16.69 -13.92 -7.90
N ILE A 161 -17.41 -14.71 -7.11
CA ILE A 161 -16.98 -16.07 -6.71
C ILE A 161 -16.71 -17.00 -7.89
N ASN A 162 -17.46 -16.87 -8.98
CA ASN A 162 -17.23 -17.67 -10.18
C ASN A 162 -15.96 -17.22 -10.93
N ASN A 163 -15.68 -15.92 -10.95
CA ASN A 163 -14.45 -15.40 -11.54
C ASN A 163 -13.25 -15.81 -10.69
N LEU A 164 -13.34 -15.69 -9.37
CA LEU A 164 -12.35 -16.21 -8.41
C LEU A 164 -12.01 -17.68 -8.73
N LEU A 165 -13.02 -18.55 -8.81
CA LEU A 165 -12.78 -19.97 -9.02
C LEU A 165 -12.10 -20.28 -10.36
N GLU A 166 -12.47 -19.55 -11.42
CA GLU A 166 -11.86 -19.69 -12.73
C GLU A 166 -10.44 -19.11 -12.79
N LYS A 167 -10.24 -17.89 -12.27
CA LYS A 167 -8.97 -17.16 -12.40
C LYS A 167 -7.86 -17.72 -11.53
N PHE A 168 -8.19 -18.32 -10.39
CA PHE A 168 -7.25 -19.08 -9.57
C PHE A 168 -7.10 -20.54 -10.00
N SER A 169 -7.70 -20.96 -11.12
CA SER A 169 -7.68 -22.36 -11.60
C SER A 169 -8.18 -23.36 -10.55
N ILE A 170 -9.12 -22.96 -9.69
CA ILE A 170 -9.79 -23.85 -8.73
C ILE A 170 -10.84 -24.68 -9.45
N THR A 171 -11.48 -24.09 -10.46
CA THR A 171 -12.38 -24.80 -11.35
C THR A 171 -12.19 -24.41 -12.81
N ASP A 172 -12.29 -25.40 -13.69
CA ASP A 172 -12.44 -25.19 -15.13
C ASP A 172 -13.91 -25.25 -15.56
N LYS A 173 -14.30 -24.39 -16.51
CA LYS A 173 -15.62 -24.45 -17.14
C LYS A 173 -15.60 -25.46 -18.29
N ASN A 174 -16.38 -26.54 -18.16
CA ASN A 174 -16.57 -27.49 -19.24
C ASN A 174 -18.01 -27.45 -19.79
N SER A 175 -18.13 -27.24 -21.10
CA SER A 175 -19.37 -27.25 -21.85
C SER A 175 -19.77 -28.68 -22.21
N LYS A 176 -20.39 -29.42 -21.29
CA LYS A 176 -21.07 -30.68 -21.64
C LYS A 176 -22.58 -30.45 -21.60
N HIS A 177 -23.24 -30.74 -22.72
CA HIS A 177 -24.57 -30.30 -23.10
C HIS A 177 -25.60 -30.20 -21.94
N ALA A 178 -26.31 -29.06 -21.91
CA ALA A 178 -27.42 -28.69 -21.00
C ALA A 178 -27.07 -28.11 -19.61
N GLY A 179 -25.81 -27.76 -19.33
CA GLY A 179 -25.44 -26.89 -18.22
C GLY A 179 -23.92 -26.76 -18.06
N THR A 180 -23.40 -25.55 -17.86
CA THR A 180 -21.98 -25.34 -17.58
C THR A 180 -21.64 -26.01 -16.24
N GLN A 181 -20.76 -27.01 -16.27
CA GLN A 181 -20.28 -27.68 -15.06
C GLN A 181 -18.95 -27.07 -14.64
N MET A 182 -18.80 -26.83 -13.33
CA MET A 182 -17.55 -26.38 -12.73
C MET A 182 -16.73 -27.62 -12.36
N VAL A 183 -15.75 -27.95 -13.19
CA VAL A 183 -14.84 -29.06 -12.93
C VAL A 183 -13.83 -28.59 -11.89
N PHE A 184 -13.88 -29.16 -10.70
CA PHE A 184 -12.98 -28.83 -9.60
C PHE A 184 -11.62 -29.47 -9.81
N ASP A 185 -10.56 -28.69 -9.59
CA ASP A 185 -9.18 -29.16 -9.76
C ASP A 185 -8.83 -30.24 -8.74
N GLN A 186 -8.27 -31.34 -9.24
CA GLN A 186 -7.94 -32.52 -8.44
C GLN A 186 -6.73 -32.32 -7.52
N GLY A 187 -5.86 -31.36 -7.81
CA GLY A 187 -4.71 -30.96 -6.99
C GLY A 187 -5.12 -30.39 -5.62
N PHE A 188 -6.36 -29.92 -5.49
CA PHE A 188 -6.93 -29.41 -4.24
C PHE A 188 -7.76 -30.43 -3.48
N VAL A 189 -7.61 -31.73 -3.75
CA VAL A 189 -8.46 -32.78 -3.17
C VAL A 189 -7.63 -33.84 -2.43
N LYS A 190 -8.14 -34.28 -1.28
CA LYS A 190 -7.59 -35.40 -0.52
C LYS A 190 -8.14 -36.71 -1.06
N TYR A 191 -7.25 -37.69 -1.24
CA TYR A 191 -7.61 -39.02 -1.73
C TYR A 191 -7.33 -40.10 -0.68
N TYR A 192 -8.24 -41.05 -0.56
CA TYR A 192 -8.03 -42.29 0.20
C TYR A 192 -8.37 -43.48 -0.69
N LEU A 193 -7.40 -44.39 -0.86
CA LEU A 193 -7.52 -45.55 -1.77
C LEU A 193 -7.98 -45.16 -3.20
N GLY A 194 -7.45 -44.04 -3.71
CA GLY A 194 -7.78 -43.51 -5.04
C GLY A 194 -9.16 -42.86 -5.16
N LYS A 195 -9.91 -42.71 -4.06
CA LYS A 195 -11.21 -42.02 -4.06
C LYS A 195 -11.09 -40.63 -3.42
N PRO A 196 -11.71 -39.61 -4.02
CA PRO A 196 -11.78 -38.28 -3.41
C PRO A 196 -12.60 -38.38 -2.12
N ILE A 197 -12.05 -37.91 -1.01
CA ILE A 197 -12.73 -37.94 0.29
C ILE A 197 -13.14 -36.55 0.78
N ASP A 198 -12.32 -35.54 0.49
CA ASP A 198 -12.46 -34.20 1.06
C ASP A 198 -11.58 -33.20 0.31
N ILE A 199 -11.77 -31.91 0.55
CA ILE A 199 -10.89 -30.85 0.05
C ILE A 199 -9.56 -30.81 0.80
N CYS A 200 -8.49 -30.48 0.09
CA CYS A 200 -7.17 -30.19 0.66
C CYS A 200 -7.00 -28.68 0.86
N ALA A 201 -7.58 -28.16 1.94
CA ALA A 201 -7.50 -26.74 2.30
C ALA A 201 -6.07 -26.18 2.24
N SER A 202 -5.10 -26.91 2.80
CA SER A 202 -3.69 -26.49 2.80
C SER A 202 -3.10 -26.35 1.39
N SER A 203 -3.43 -27.26 0.45
CA SER A 203 -2.94 -27.16 -0.93
C SER A 203 -3.55 -25.96 -1.65
N LEU A 204 -4.85 -25.73 -1.46
CA LEU A 204 -5.55 -24.60 -2.08
C LEU A 204 -5.05 -23.25 -1.54
N LEU A 205 -4.94 -23.11 -0.22
CA LEU A 205 -4.47 -21.87 0.41
C LEU A 205 -3.00 -21.59 0.05
N LYS A 206 -2.17 -22.64 -0.02
CA LYS A 206 -0.78 -22.52 -0.47
C LYS A 206 -0.67 -22.05 -1.92
N HIS A 207 -1.54 -22.55 -2.81
CA HIS A 207 -1.60 -22.09 -4.21
C HIS A 207 -1.91 -20.59 -4.30
N LEU A 208 -2.89 -20.09 -3.54
CA LEU A 208 -3.19 -18.65 -3.48
C LEU A 208 -2.02 -17.82 -2.91
N GLU A 209 -1.28 -18.37 -1.95
CA GLU A 209 -0.13 -17.70 -1.34
C GLU A 209 1.06 -17.61 -2.32
N GLU A 210 1.37 -18.69 -3.03
CA GLU A 210 2.41 -18.72 -4.07
C GLU A 210 2.05 -17.75 -5.21
N ASP A 211 0.78 -17.68 -5.58
CA ASP A 211 0.29 -16.74 -6.58
C ASP A 211 0.36 -15.27 -6.09
N LEU A 212 0.12 -15.00 -4.80
CA LEU A 212 0.29 -13.66 -4.23
C LEU A 212 1.76 -13.22 -4.28
N ILE A 213 2.69 -14.11 -3.97
CA ILE A 213 4.13 -13.81 -4.07
C ILE A 213 4.48 -13.41 -5.51
N SER A 214 3.99 -14.15 -6.51
CA SER A 214 4.19 -13.80 -7.92
C SER A 214 3.60 -12.43 -8.27
N PHE A 215 2.38 -12.13 -7.80
CA PHE A 215 1.73 -10.82 -7.99
C PHE A 215 2.55 -9.68 -7.40
N ILE A 216 3.12 -9.86 -6.21
CA ILE A 216 4.00 -8.87 -5.56
C ILE A 216 5.27 -8.64 -6.38
N GLU A 217 5.86 -9.67 -6.99
CA GLU A 217 7.03 -9.52 -7.86
C GLU A 217 6.68 -8.77 -9.16
N ILE A 218 5.51 -9.02 -9.76
CA ILE A 218 5.00 -8.24 -10.90
C ILE A 218 4.84 -6.76 -10.51
N PHE A 219 4.21 -6.48 -9.36
CA PHE A 219 4.05 -5.13 -8.83
C PHE A 219 5.40 -4.44 -8.54
N SER A 220 6.37 -5.19 -7.99
CA SER A 220 7.73 -4.71 -7.77
C SER A 220 8.43 -4.33 -9.07
N LYS A 221 8.30 -5.15 -10.14
CA LYS A 221 8.82 -4.83 -11.48
C LYS A 221 8.21 -3.53 -12.02
N TYR A 222 6.90 -3.33 -11.83
CA TYR A 222 6.21 -2.12 -12.23
C TYR A 222 6.74 -0.87 -11.49
N ILE A 223 6.81 -0.89 -10.15
CA ILE A 223 7.34 0.24 -9.39
C ILE A 223 8.80 0.52 -9.75
N ALA A 224 9.60 -0.53 -10.02
CA ALA A 224 10.98 -0.36 -10.49
C ALA A 224 11.05 0.30 -11.88
N PHE A 225 10.05 0.11 -12.75
CA PHE A 225 9.91 0.89 -13.99
C PHE A 225 9.61 2.36 -13.71
N ILE A 226 8.72 2.66 -12.76
CA ILE A 226 8.42 4.04 -12.34
C ILE A 226 9.66 4.76 -11.79
N ASP A 227 10.47 4.06 -10.99
CA ASP A 227 11.71 4.61 -10.42
C ASP A 227 12.77 4.94 -11.48
N LYS A 228 12.67 4.39 -12.70
CA LYS A 228 13.54 4.73 -13.83
C LYS A 228 13.13 6.02 -14.56
N LEU A 229 11.97 6.62 -14.24
CA LEU A 229 11.52 7.85 -14.90
C LEU A 229 12.42 9.04 -14.53
N GLU A 230 13.30 9.43 -15.45
CA GLU A 230 14.20 10.56 -15.25
C GLU A 230 13.46 11.91 -15.38
N LEU A 231 13.83 12.87 -14.53
CA LEU A 231 13.35 14.24 -14.64
C LEU A 231 13.90 14.92 -15.90
N LYS A 232 13.08 15.77 -16.53
CA LYS A 232 13.53 16.70 -17.57
C LYS A 232 14.38 17.83 -17.00
N ASN A 233 14.01 18.32 -15.81
CA ASN A 233 14.70 19.39 -15.08
C ASN A 233 14.71 19.09 -13.58
N THR A 234 15.70 19.60 -12.86
CA THR A 234 15.74 19.52 -11.39
C THR A 234 14.51 20.20 -10.78
N LEU A 235 13.84 19.53 -9.84
CA LEU A 235 12.71 20.10 -9.12
C LEU A 235 13.20 21.10 -8.07
N LYS A 236 12.43 22.16 -7.84
CA LYS A 236 12.59 23.02 -6.67
C LYS A 236 12.22 22.24 -5.41
N ASN A 237 12.95 22.52 -4.33
CA ASN A 237 12.68 21.93 -3.02
C ASN A 237 11.43 22.60 -2.41
N PRO A 238 10.41 21.82 -2.00
CA PRO A 238 9.38 22.29 -1.07
C PRO A 238 9.98 22.82 0.23
N GLU A 239 9.30 23.77 0.88
CA GLU A 239 9.77 24.42 2.13
C GLU A 239 10.00 23.42 3.27
N ILE A 240 9.26 22.31 3.30
CA ILE A 240 9.47 21.24 4.27
C ILE A 240 10.89 20.64 4.20
N PHE A 241 11.49 20.59 3.01
CA PHE A 241 12.81 20.00 2.75
C PHE A 241 13.97 21.00 2.93
N GLU A 242 13.70 22.28 3.15
CA GLU A 242 14.76 23.28 3.41
C GLU A 242 15.47 23.10 4.76
N LYS A 243 14.94 22.26 5.65
CA LYS A 243 15.54 21.96 6.95
C LYS A 243 15.92 20.49 7.02
N ASP A 244 17.02 20.21 7.74
CA ASP A 244 17.51 18.84 7.93
C ASP A 244 16.41 17.92 8.49
N LEU A 245 16.17 16.81 7.80
CA LEU A 245 15.30 15.72 8.25
C LEU A 245 16.16 14.72 9.04
N ASP A 246 15.78 14.45 10.28
CA ASP A 246 16.49 13.51 11.14
C ASP A 246 16.24 12.05 10.74
N ALA A 247 15.03 11.76 10.25
CA ALA A 247 14.64 10.44 9.74
C ALA A 247 13.48 10.54 8.74
N ILE A 248 13.47 9.61 7.78
CA ILE A 248 12.36 9.43 6.84
C ILE A 248 11.82 8.01 6.99
N TYR A 249 10.50 7.87 7.10
CA TYR A 249 9.80 6.59 7.07
C TYR A 249 8.88 6.57 5.85
N SER A 250 9.22 5.75 4.86
CA SER A 250 8.47 5.64 3.62
C SER A 250 7.59 4.40 3.65
N PHE A 251 6.29 4.62 3.48
CA PHE A 251 5.31 3.58 3.16
C PHE A 251 5.22 3.34 1.65
N ASN A 252 5.87 4.19 0.84
CA ASN A 252 5.98 3.99 -0.60
C ASN A 252 6.98 2.90 -0.91
N TYR A 253 6.68 2.17 -1.97
CA TYR A 253 7.55 1.14 -2.54
C TYR A 253 8.65 1.73 -3.44
N SER A 254 8.46 2.97 -3.91
CA SER A 254 9.37 3.71 -4.78
C SER A 254 10.48 4.42 -3.99
N SER A 255 11.52 4.88 -4.68
CA SER A 255 12.60 5.67 -4.10
C SER A 255 12.51 7.17 -4.41
N THR A 256 11.31 7.68 -4.64
CA THR A 256 11.05 9.07 -5.06
C THR A 256 11.81 10.11 -4.26
N ILE A 257 11.77 10.07 -2.92
CA ILE A 257 12.43 11.13 -2.11
C ILE A 257 13.96 11.10 -2.19
N ASP A 258 14.56 9.91 -2.22
CA ASP A 258 16.01 9.72 -2.42
C ASP A 258 16.40 10.26 -3.81
N ARG A 259 15.66 9.82 -4.83
CA ARG A 259 15.96 10.09 -6.24
C ARG A 259 15.75 11.55 -6.64
N LEU A 260 14.70 12.20 -6.14
CA LEU A 260 14.32 13.55 -6.56
C LEU A 260 14.93 14.64 -5.69
N TYR A 261 15.23 14.34 -4.41
CA TYR A 261 15.66 15.34 -3.43
C TYR A 261 16.99 15.01 -2.73
N ASN A 262 17.65 13.89 -3.05
CA ASN A 262 18.92 13.45 -2.47
C ASN A 262 18.90 13.31 -0.94
N HIS A 263 17.75 12.95 -0.37
CA HIS A 263 17.67 12.68 1.07
C HIS A 263 18.16 11.26 1.39
N SER A 264 18.88 11.14 2.50
CA SER A 264 19.35 9.87 3.06
C SER A 264 18.57 9.49 4.33
N ASN A 265 18.91 8.36 4.98
CA ASN A 265 18.26 7.87 6.20
C ASN A 265 16.76 7.52 6.04
N ILE A 266 16.45 6.84 4.93
CA ILE A 266 15.09 6.39 4.61
C ILE A 266 14.86 4.96 5.08
N ASN A 267 13.82 4.78 5.88
CA ASN A 267 13.35 3.49 6.37
C ASN A 267 12.10 3.10 5.58
N PHE A 268 12.19 2.05 4.78
CA PHE A 268 11.09 1.56 3.93
C PHE A 268 10.22 0.57 4.71
N ILE A 269 9.08 1.03 5.22
CA ILE A 269 8.21 0.28 6.15
C ILE A 269 7.55 -0.92 5.47
N HIS A 270 7.09 -0.76 4.23
CA HIS A 270 6.49 -1.85 3.45
C HIS A 270 7.45 -2.41 2.39
N GLY A 271 8.75 -2.19 2.57
CA GLY A 271 9.78 -2.63 1.62
C GLY A 271 9.95 -1.67 0.43
N LYS A 272 10.92 -2.00 -0.42
CA LYS A 272 11.33 -1.18 -1.57
C LYS A 272 11.38 -2.05 -2.82
N ALA A 273 10.84 -1.54 -3.93
CA ALA A 273 10.85 -2.20 -5.22
C ALA A 273 12.28 -2.39 -5.77
N GLY A 274 12.45 -3.42 -6.60
CA GLY A 274 13.68 -3.68 -7.37
C GLY A 274 14.45 -4.93 -6.93
N LYS A 275 15.09 -5.60 -7.92
CA LYS A 275 15.73 -6.93 -7.78
C LYS A 275 16.87 -7.01 -6.73
N ASN A 276 17.48 -5.88 -6.39
CA ASN A 276 18.60 -5.80 -5.44
C ASN A 276 18.19 -5.25 -4.06
N SER A 277 16.90 -5.03 -3.82
CA SER A 277 16.42 -4.62 -2.50
C SER A 277 16.42 -5.82 -1.56
N ASN A 278 17.16 -5.72 -0.45
CA ASN A 278 17.06 -6.70 0.65
C ASN A 278 15.71 -6.59 1.40
N LYS A 279 14.87 -5.62 1.07
CA LYS A 279 13.56 -5.36 1.71
C LYS A 279 12.46 -5.58 0.69
N LYS A 280 11.94 -6.81 0.62
CA LYS A 280 10.84 -7.16 -0.29
C LYS A 280 9.59 -6.36 0.04
N ILE A 281 8.81 -6.06 -1.00
CA ILE A 281 7.49 -5.44 -0.87
C ILE A 281 6.62 -6.28 0.05
N VAL A 282 5.90 -5.61 0.94
CA VAL A 282 4.90 -6.18 1.81
C VAL A 282 3.53 -5.73 1.33
N LEU A 283 2.70 -6.69 0.96
CA LEU A 283 1.34 -6.48 0.46
C LEU A 283 0.48 -7.67 0.89
N GLY A 284 -0.59 -7.41 1.61
CA GLY A 284 -1.38 -8.46 2.25
C GLY A 284 -2.37 -7.90 3.25
N ILE A 285 -3.09 -8.77 3.93
CA ILE A 285 -4.13 -8.39 4.89
C ILE A 285 -3.51 -8.09 6.27
N SER A 286 -4.26 -7.38 7.13
CA SER A 286 -3.77 -7.00 8.46
C SER A 286 -3.66 -8.19 9.40
N GLU A 287 -4.68 -9.06 9.45
CA GLU A 287 -4.72 -10.23 10.32
C GLU A 287 -5.58 -11.38 9.73
N LEU A 288 -5.32 -12.61 10.19
CA LEU A 288 -6.19 -13.76 9.86
C LEU A 288 -7.44 -13.76 10.74
N GLN A 289 -8.61 -13.53 10.14
CA GLN A 289 -9.89 -13.54 10.87
C GLN A 289 -10.60 -14.91 10.85
N ASN A 290 -10.34 -15.75 9.83
CA ASN A 290 -11.05 -17.01 9.63
C ASN A 290 -10.29 -18.21 10.22
N GLN A 291 -10.99 -19.09 10.95
CA GLN A 291 -10.40 -20.27 11.59
C GLN A 291 -9.73 -21.22 10.57
N VAL A 292 -10.28 -21.36 9.36
CA VAL A 292 -9.68 -22.19 8.29
C VAL A 292 -8.27 -21.70 7.95
N LEU A 293 -8.06 -20.38 7.87
CA LEU A 293 -6.74 -19.79 7.59
C LEU A 293 -5.77 -20.03 8.76
N ILE A 294 -6.26 -19.85 9.99
CA ILE A 294 -5.46 -20.03 11.22
C ILE A 294 -5.00 -21.48 11.36
N ASP A 295 -5.92 -22.44 11.19
CA ASP A 295 -5.64 -23.88 11.31
C ASP A 295 -4.64 -24.35 10.25
N ASN A 296 -4.69 -23.76 9.05
CA ASN A 296 -3.75 -24.03 7.97
C ASN A 296 -2.47 -23.16 8.03
N LYS A 297 -2.33 -22.29 9.04
CA LYS A 297 -1.17 -21.39 9.23
C LYS A 297 -0.87 -20.53 8.00
N SER A 298 -1.89 -20.02 7.33
CA SER A 298 -1.80 -19.21 6.11
C SER A 298 -1.32 -17.77 6.39
N TYR A 299 -0.28 -17.62 7.21
CA TYR A 299 0.26 -16.31 7.62
C TYR A 299 1.02 -15.61 6.48
N GLY A 300 1.32 -16.28 5.35
CA GLY A 300 1.91 -15.64 4.18
C GLY A 300 1.07 -14.50 3.60
N PHE A 301 -0.24 -14.50 3.83
CA PHE A 301 -1.13 -13.39 3.46
C PHE A 301 -1.01 -12.16 4.38
N VAL A 302 -0.35 -12.26 5.53
CA VAL A 302 -0.37 -11.23 6.57
C VAL A 302 0.87 -10.34 6.53
N LYS A 303 0.67 -9.02 6.55
CA LYS A 303 1.78 -8.03 6.44
C LYS A 303 2.87 -8.24 7.50
N TYR A 304 2.51 -8.44 8.77
CA TYR A 304 3.51 -8.61 9.84
C TYR A 304 4.37 -9.86 9.63
N TYR A 305 3.78 -10.95 9.15
CA TYR A 305 4.50 -12.20 8.91
C TYR A 305 5.45 -12.04 7.72
N GLN A 306 4.99 -11.42 6.64
CA GLN A 306 5.84 -11.08 5.49
C GLN A 306 7.04 -10.22 5.92
N LYS A 307 6.84 -9.23 6.81
CA LYS A 307 7.91 -8.40 7.37
C LYS A 307 8.95 -9.24 8.11
N LEU A 308 8.51 -10.15 8.98
CA LEU A 308 9.40 -11.04 9.74
C LEU A 308 10.20 -11.99 8.83
N VAL A 309 9.56 -12.58 7.83
CA VAL A 309 10.21 -13.53 6.90
C VAL A 309 11.16 -12.83 5.95
N ASN A 310 10.79 -11.64 5.46
CA ASN A 310 11.58 -10.88 4.49
C ASN A 310 12.62 -9.96 5.15
N ASN A 311 12.71 -9.95 6.48
CA ASN A 311 13.57 -9.04 7.26
C ASN A 311 13.38 -7.56 6.85
N THR A 312 12.14 -7.20 6.49
CA THR A 312 11.73 -5.81 6.23
C THR A 312 11.55 -5.11 7.58
N ASP A 313 11.92 -3.82 7.68
CA ASP A 313 11.98 -3.09 8.96
C ASP A 313 10.66 -3.23 9.75
N TYR A 314 10.72 -3.96 10.86
CA TYR A 314 9.61 -4.07 11.81
C TYR A 314 9.63 -2.91 12.82
N GLN A 315 10.77 -2.24 12.97
CA GLN A 315 10.92 -1.11 13.90
C GLN A 315 10.33 0.15 13.30
N PHE A 316 9.37 0.73 14.02
CA PHE A 316 8.85 2.06 13.77
C PHE A 316 9.22 2.96 14.96
N LEU A 317 8.63 4.16 15.08
CA LEU A 317 8.97 5.21 16.05
C LEU A 317 9.22 4.77 17.52
N LYS A 318 8.89 3.56 17.99
CA LYS A 318 9.21 3.00 19.30
C LYS A 318 10.33 1.94 19.27
N SER A 319 11.09 1.88 20.38
CA SER A 319 12.20 0.94 20.65
C SER A 319 13.39 1.09 19.69
N ASN A 320 14.50 1.68 20.16
CA ASN A 320 15.73 1.91 19.39
C ASN A 320 15.56 2.74 18.09
N SER A 321 14.50 3.56 18.00
CA SER A 321 14.29 4.47 16.88
C SER A 321 15.02 5.80 17.10
N PRO A 322 15.37 6.54 16.02
CA PRO A 322 15.85 7.92 16.12
C PRO A 322 14.92 8.81 16.96
N VAL A 323 13.61 8.57 16.93
CA VAL A 323 12.62 9.37 17.67
C VAL A 323 12.78 9.20 19.18
N VAL A 324 12.94 7.97 19.66
CA VAL A 324 13.12 7.69 21.09
C VAL A 324 14.44 8.27 21.58
N GLU A 325 15.52 8.11 20.81
CA GLU A 325 16.82 8.68 21.14
C GLU A 325 16.74 10.22 21.23
N LEU A 326 16.11 10.86 20.24
CA LEU A 326 15.87 12.30 20.24
C LEU A 326 15.03 12.72 21.45
N GLU A 327 13.94 12.02 21.74
CA GLU A 327 13.06 12.32 22.85
C GLU A 327 13.78 12.23 24.20
N GLN A 328 14.56 11.16 24.43
CA GLN A 328 15.35 10.97 25.65
C GLN A 328 16.40 12.08 25.82
N ASN A 329 17.14 12.39 24.77
CA ASN A 329 18.13 13.46 24.76
C ASN A 329 17.50 14.82 25.09
N MET A 330 16.31 15.10 24.55
CA MET A 330 15.60 16.35 24.77
C MET A 330 15.00 16.44 26.17
N LYS A 331 14.49 15.33 26.72
CA LYS A 331 14.01 15.24 28.12
C LYS A 331 15.14 15.52 29.10
N GLY A 332 16.33 14.95 28.87
CA GLY A 332 17.52 15.19 29.70
C GLY A 332 17.98 16.65 29.72
N GLN A 333 17.71 17.40 28.65
CA GLN A 333 18.10 18.82 28.52
C GLN A 333 16.96 19.81 28.89
N GLY A 334 15.78 19.32 29.26
CA GLY A 334 14.62 20.17 29.57
C GLY A 334 14.05 20.94 28.37
N LEU A 335 14.41 20.52 27.14
CA LEU A 335 14.10 21.24 25.90
C LEU A 335 12.75 20.86 25.29
N THR A 336 12.11 19.76 25.70
CA THR A 336 10.87 19.26 25.09
C THR A 336 9.72 20.26 25.09
N LYS A 337 9.70 21.17 26.08
CA LYS A 337 8.70 22.26 26.17
C LYS A 337 8.92 23.37 25.12
N TYR A 338 10.16 23.53 24.63
CA TYR A 338 10.59 24.66 23.80
C TYR A 338 10.92 24.25 22.36
N HIS A 339 11.35 23.01 22.16
CA HIS A 339 11.63 22.40 20.87
C HIS A 339 10.94 21.03 20.87
N PRO A 340 9.75 20.86 20.31
CA PRO A 340 9.18 19.53 20.09
C PRO A 340 9.82 18.86 18.88
N ILE A 341 9.67 17.55 18.78
CA ILE A 341 9.88 16.77 17.56
C ILE A 341 8.65 16.97 16.67
N GLU A 342 8.85 17.38 15.43
CA GLU A 342 7.79 17.54 14.44
C GLU A 342 7.78 16.34 13.50
N ILE A 343 6.66 15.61 13.48
CA ILE A 343 6.38 14.51 12.56
C ILE A 343 5.49 15.06 11.44
N TYR A 344 6.03 15.12 10.24
CA TYR A 344 5.29 15.48 9.04
C TYR A 344 4.79 14.22 8.34
N ILE A 345 3.52 14.17 7.99
CA ILE A 345 2.91 13.05 7.28
C ILE A 345 2.45 13.57 5.92
N TRP A 346 3.08 13.12 4.84
CA TRP A 346 2.76 13.53 3.48
C TRP A 346 2.30 12.34 2.63
N GLY A 347 1.05 12.39 2.18
CA GLY A 347 0.53 11.45 1.19
C GLY A 347 0.16 10.08 1.77
N HIS A 348 0.24 9.91 3.08
CA HIS A 348 -0.29 8.75 3.78
C HIS A 348 -1.82 8.86 3.90
N SER A 349 -2.52 7.78 3.60
CA SER A 349 -3.99 7.64 3.72
C SER A 349 -4.47 7.71 5.17
N LEU A 350 -3.60 7.30 6.10
CA LEU A 350 -3.89 7.10 7.51
C LEU A 350 -5.02 6.08 7.73
N ASP A 351 -5.11 5.07 6.85
CA ASP A 351 -6.14 4.04 6.88
C ASP A 351 -5.85 2.91 7.88
N SER A 352 -6.87 2.06 8.09
CA SER A 352 -6.84 0.98 9.08
C SER A 352 -5.83 -0.12 8.79
N SER A 353 -5.37 -0.29 7.55
CA SER A 353 -4.35 -1.28 7.19
C SER A 353 -2.98 -0.97 7.80
N ASP A 354 -2.75 0.29 8.19
CA ASP A 354 -1.56 0.79 8.88
C ASP A 354 -1.87 1.27 10.31
N SER A 355 -2.97 0.79 10.91
CA SER A 355 -3.46 1.19 12.23
C SER A 355 -2.42 1.04 13.35
N ASP A 356 -1.60 -0.02 13.34
CA ASP A 356 -0.53 -0.22 14.33
C ASP A 356 0.47 0.95 14.37
N TYR A 357 0.86 1.46 13.21
CA TYR A 357 1.77 2.60 13.08
C TYR A 357 1.10 3.90 13.54
N ILE A 358 -0.19 4.05 13.26
CA ILE A 358 -0.96 5.21 13.67
C ILE A 358 -1.12 5.21 15.20
N HIS A 359 -1.50 4.09 15.81
CA HIS A 359 -1.52 3.94 17.27
C HIS A 359 -0.16 4.26 17.88
N GLU A 360 0.93 3.88 17.23
CA GLU A 360 2.27 4.20 17.71
C GLU A 360 2.56 5.71 17.73
N ILE A 361 2.26 6.45 16.64
CA ILE A 361 2.42 7.92 16.56
C ILE A 361 1.61 8.61 17.67
N PHE A 362 0.36 8.18 17.89
CA PHE A 362 -0.56 8.86 18.79
C PHE A 362 -0.48 8.38 20.24
N SER A 363 0.33 7.37 20.51
CA SER A 363 0.65 6.93 21.87
C SER A 363 1.72 7.79 22.57
N PHE A 364 2.31 8.76 21.87
CA PHE A 364 3.19 9.76 22.49
C PHE A 364 2.38 10.81 23.27
N ASN A 365 3.06 11.75 23.94
CA ASN A 365 2.45 12.84 24.72
C ASN A 365 1.56 12.41 25.93
N GLN A 366 1.74 11.20 26.46
CA GLN A 366 0.96 10.69 27.62
C GLN A 366 1.40 11.24 29.00
N GLY A 367 2.52 11.98 29.05
CA GLY A 367 3.09 12.51 30.30
C GLY A 367 3.01 14.05 30.41
N GLU A 368 3.48 14.60 31.53
CA GLU A 368 3.41 16.05 31.84
C GLU A 368 4.20 16.95 30.88
N LYS A 369 5.10 16.37 30.06
CA LYS A 369 5.97 17.09 29.13
C LYS A 369 5.76 16.54 27.72
N PRO A 370 4.78 17.06 26.96
CA PRO A 370 4.62 16.67 25.57
C PRO A 370 5.89 17.02 24.79
N SER A 371 6.23 16.17 23.83
CA SER A 371 7.47 16.18 23.08
C SER A 371 7.25 16.09 21.58
N ILE A 372 6.04 15.74 21.13
CA ILE A 372 5.74 15.51 19.71
C ILE A 372 4.63 16.43 19.21
N ARG A 373 4.80 16.91 17.97
CA ARG A 373 3.75 17.51 17.15
C ARG A 373 3.63 16.72 15.84
N VAL A 374 2.40 16.53 15.37
CA VAL A 374 2.07 15.84 14.13
C VAL A 374 1.44 16.84 13.17
N ILE A 375 1.98 16.91 11.96
CA ILE A 375 1.51 17.76 10.88
C ILE A 375 1.11 16.84 9.73
N VAL A 376 -0.17 16.83 9.38
CA VAL A 376 -0.71 15.99 8.30
C VAL A 376 -0.97 16.87 7.07
N TYR A 377 -0.28 16.57 5.97
CA TYR A 377 -0.54 17.20 4.69
C TYR A 377 -1.72 16.54 3.97
N TYR A 378 -2.69 17.35 3.56
CA TYR A 378 -3.84 16.92 2.78
C TYR A 378 -3.84 17.54 1.38
N TYR A 379 -4.54 16.88 0.46
CA TYR A 379 -4.83 17.39 -0.88
C TYR A 379 -6.29 17.86 -0.91
N LEU A 380 -6.55 19.11 -1.28
CA LEU A 380 -7.86 19.77 -1.32
C LEU A 380 -8.59 19.86 0.04
N LYS A 381 -8.84 18.73 0.72
CA LYS A 381 -9.53 18.66 2.02
C LYS A 381 -8.96 17.54 2.90
N PRO A 382 -8.92 17.72 4.23
CA PRO A 382 -8.43 16.71 5.18
C PRO A 382 -9.45 15.62 5.54
N HIS A 383 -10.63 15.59 4.91
CA HIS A 383 -11.77 14.81 5.37
C HIS A 383 -11.46 13.30 5.49
N ALA A 384 -10.83 12.71 4.48
CA ALA A 384 -10.53 11.27 4.47
C ALA A 384 -9.54 10.91 5.59
N GLN A 385 -8.43 11.65 5.70
CA GLN A 385 -7.43 11.44 6.75
C GLN A 385 -8.03 11.60 8.15
N LEU A 386 -8.85 12.63 8.35
CA LEU A 386 -9.50 12.87 9.64
C LEU A 386 -10.52 11.78 9.98
N SER A 387 -11.31 11.30 9.01
CA SER A 387 -12.26 10.20 9.22
C SER A 387 -11.52 8.95 9.66
N ASN A 388 -10.49 8.54 8.92
CA ASN A 388 -9.73 7.34 9.23
C ASN A 388 -9.05 7.44 10.61
N LEU A 389 -8.50 8.61 10.95
CA LEU A 389 -7.91 8.83 12.29
C LEU A 389 -8.95 8.69 13.41
N ILE A 390 -10.17 9.19 13.23
CA ILE A 390 -11.25 9.04 14.23
C ILE A 390 -11.65 7.57 14.35
N ASP A 391 -11.74 6.84 13.24
CA ASP A 391 -12.13 5.43 13.23
C ASP A 391 -11.09 4.55 13.93
N ILE A 392 -9.79 4.90 13.85
CA ILE A 392 -8.69 4.15 14.46
C ILE A 392 -8.48 4.54 15.94
N LEU A 393 -8.45 5.84 16.26
CA LEU A 393 -7.98 6.34 17.56
C LEU A 393 -9.07 6.74 18.55
N ASP A 394 -10.32 6.84 18.10
CA ASP A 394 -11.43 7.51 18.77
C ASP A 394 -11.44 9.04 18.71
N LYS A 395 -12.65 9.59 18.92
CA LYS A 395 -12.91 11.03 18.87
C LYS A 395 -12.19 11.81 19.98
N ASP A 396 -12.14 11.27 21.19
CA ASP A 396 -11.65 11.98 22.38
C ASP A 396 -10.14 12.19 22.31
N THR A 397 -9.41 11.21 21.76
CA THR A 397 -7.99 11.29 21.45
C THR A 397 -7.72 12.39 20.43
N ILE A 398 -8.42 12.40 19.30
CA ILE A 398 -8.22 13.43 18.25
C ILE A 398 -8.55 14.83 18.78
N GLU A 399 -9.67 15.01 19.48
CA GLU A 399 -10.02 16.30 20.07
C GLU A 399 -8.94 16.80 21.05
N THR A 400 -8.39 15.90 21.86
CA THR A 400 -7.33 16.23 22.82
C THR A 400 -6.07 16.72 22.10
N TRP A 401 -5.63 16.01 21.06
CA TRP A 401 -4.46 16.38 20.27
C TRP A 401 -4.63 17.72 19.55
N MET A 402 -5.82 17.98 18.98
CA MET A 402 -6.10 19.27 18.33
C MET A 402 -6.19 20.42 19.35
N LYS A 403 -6.92 20.25 20.46
CA LYS A 403 -7.07 21.28 21.52
C LYS A 403 -5.72 21.67 22.12
N ASN A 404 -4.82 20.71 22.29
CA ASN A 404 -3.48 20.95 22.82
C ASN A 404 -2.48 21.46 21.78
N LYS A 405 -2.90 21.65 20.52
CA LYS A 405 -2.04 22.07 19.41
C LYS A 405 -0.87 21.10 19.19
N TRP A 406 -1.17 19.80 19.24
CA TRP A 406 -0.23 18.71 18.91
C TRP A 406 -0.49 18.09 17.54
N LEU A 407 -1.69 18.28 16.99
CA LEU A 407 -2.06 17.83 15.65
C LEU A 407 -2.51 19.04 14.82
N GLU A 408 -1.94 19.18 13.62
CA GLU A 408 -2.30 20.19 12.63
C GLU A 408 -2.51 19.53 11.27
N PHE A 409 -3.50 20.02 10.51
CA PHE A 409 -3.72 19.65 9.11
C PHE A 409 -3.35 20.82 8.23
N MET A 410 -2.56 20.56 7.20
CA MET A 410 -2.05 21.57 6.27
C MET A 410 -2.27 21.14 4.83
N GLU A 411 -2.50 22.10 3.95
CA GLU A 411 -2.48 21.82 2.52
C GLU A 411 -1.07 21.46 2.08
N MET A 412 -0.94 20.42 1.25
CA MET A 412 0.36 19.99 0.72
C MET A 412 0.90 21.00 -0.32
N PRO A 413 2.22 21.07 -0.52
CA PRO A 413 2.79 21.82 -1.62
C PRO A 413 2.26 21.33 -2.99
N ASN A 414 1.87 22.27 -3.85
CA ASN A 414 1.59 21.96 -5.26
C ASN A 414 2.91 21.89 -6.04
N ILE A 415 3.42 20.68 -6.27
CA ILE A 415 4.69 20.45 -6.98
C ILE A 415 4.66 21.00 -8.40
N GLN A 416 3.52 20.93 -9.09
CA GLN A 416 3.38 21.43 -10.45
C GLN A 416 3.53 22.96 -10.48
N GLU A 417 2.79 23.67 -9.63
CA GLU A 417 2.85 25.13 -9.55
C GLU A 417 4.22 25.59 -9.05
N LEU A 418 4.79 24.93 -8.04
CA LEU A 418 6.12 25.23 -7.52
C LEU A 418 7.19 25.24 -8.63
N ASN A 419 7.07 24.32 -9.60
CA ASN A 419 8.05 24.15 -10.68
C ASN A 419 7.69 24.88 -11.98
N SER A 420 6.48 25.41 -12.13
CA SER A 420 6.02 26.05 -13.37
C SER A 420 5.55 27.50 -13.22
N ASP A 421 5.12 27.92 -12.03
CA ASP A 421 4.71 29.29 -11.73
C ASP A 421 5.74 29.97 -10.81
N ASN A 422 6.30 31.08 -11.28
CA ASN A 422 7.25 31.86 -10.49
C ASN A 422 6.58 32.69 -9.37
N ASN A 423 5.26 32.84 -9.40
CA ASN A 423 4.49 33.55 -8.37
C ASN A 423 3.92 32.63 -7.30
N TYR A 424 4.03 31.30 -7.47
CA TYR A 424 3.60 30.35 -6.45
C TYR A 424 4.50 30.48 -5.22
N ILE A 425 3.86 30.63 -4.05
CA ILE A 425 4.51 30.65 -2.75
C ILE A 425 4.10 29.38 -2.03
N ASP A 426 5.06 28.48 -1.80
CA ASP A 426 4.85 27.36 -0.91
C ASP A 426 4.57 27.90 0.50
N SER A 427 3.44 27.50 1.08
CA SER A 427 3.01 27.93 2.42
C SER A 427 2.88 26.75 3.38
N SER A 428 3.48 25.61 3.02
CA SER A 428 3.44 24.34 3.75
C SER A 428 4.26 24.32 5.06
N ILE A 429 4.70 25.48 5.56
CA ILE A 429 5.33 25.60 6.89
C ILE A 429 4.29 25.73 7.99
N SER A 430 4.28 24.74 8.87
CA SER A 430 3.47 24.69 10.09
C SER A 430 3.62 25.93 10.96
N GLU A 431 2.50 26.39 11.53
CA GLU A 431 2.51 27.45 12.55
C GLU A 431 3.33 27.02 13.79
N PHE A 432 3.39 25.73 14.07
CA PHE A 432 4.22 25.15 15.12
C PHE A 432 5.69 25.50 14.94
N SER A 433 6.20 25.38 13.71
CA SER A 433 7.58 25.70 13.38
C SER A 433 7.89 27.20 13.50
N LYS A 434 6.87 28.07 13.49
CA LYS A 434 7.00 29.55 13.69
C LYS A 434 7.00 29.95 15.17
N THR A 435 6.44 29.11 16.06
CA THR A 435 6.29 29.41 17.50
C THR A 435 7.44 28.95 18.38
N VAL A 436 8.48 28.35 17.79
CA VAL A 436 9.71 27.95 18.48
C VAL A 436 10.48 29.21 18.86
N SER A 437 10.08 29.77 19.99
CA SER A 437 10.76 30.88 20.62
C SER A 437 12.18 30.40 20.93
N SER A 438 13.20 31.09 20.41
CA SER A 438 14.54 30.93 20.96
C SER A 438 14.46 31.08 22.48
N PRO A 439 15.27 30.37 23.27
CA PRO A 439 15.34 30.62 24.70
C PRO A 439 15.83 32.06 24.89
N LYS A 440 14.90 33.02 24.94
CA LYS A 440 15.20 34.36 25.43
C LYS A 440 15.67 34.15 26.85
N GLU A 441 16.93 34.51 27.07
CA GLU A 441 17.58 34.74 28.36
C GLU A 441 16.55 35.17 29.41
N THR A 442 15.96 34.22 30.12
CA THR A 442 15.02 34.53 31.18
C THR A 442 15.85 35.03 32.36
N PHE A 443 15.87 36.35 32.51
CA PHE A 443 16.05 37.08 33.76
C PHE A 443 17.31 36.73 34.57
N ARG A 444 18.40 37.48 34.36
CA ARG A 444 19.23 37.89 35.51
C ARG A 444 18.51 39.06 36.18
N PRO A 445 18.05 38.95 37.43
CA PRO A 445 17.58 40.11 38.16
C PRO A 445 18.76 41.09 38.25
N LYS A 446 18.54 42.35 37.88
CA LYS A 446 19.47 43.42 38.25
C LYS A 446 19.50 43.46 39.78
N ILE A 447 20.59 42.97 40.36
CA ILE A 447 20.96 43.28 41.72
C ILE A 447 21.35 44.76 41.72
N ASN A 448 20.38 45.63 41.97
CA ASN A 448 20.66 46.96 42.49
C ASN A 448 20.75 46.81 44.00
N MET A 449 21.98 46.81 44.53
CA MET A 449 22.23 47.17 45.92
C MET A 449 22.91 48.53 45.91
N TYR A 450 22.13 49.54 46.29
CA TYR A 450 22.61 50.68 47.06
C TYR A 450 22.73 50.26 48.53
#